data_AF-A0A6H2BZ42-F1
#
_entry.id   AF-A0A6H2BZ42-F1
#
_cell.length_a   1.000
_cell.length_b   1.000
_cell.length_c   1.000
_cell.angle_alpha   90.00
_cell.angle_beta   90.00
_cell.angle_gamma   90.00
#
_symmetry.space_group_name_H-M   'P 1'
#
loop_
_entity.id
_entity.type
_entity.pdbx_description
1 polymer ?
#
loop_
_entity_poly.entity_id
_entity_poly.type
_entity_poly.pdbx_seq_one_letter_code
_entity_poly.pdbx_strand_id
1 'polypeptide(L)'
;MTATVQVSPSSVFVVSGGAKGITAQCTIKLAQHQPCKFILLGRSEITTEPEYAHNCLDDSALKKRIMENLISQGEKPTPMMVQKIFNQINSSREIKKTLAAIEATGGKAEYISVDVTDTVKLQAKLQEISDKVGQITGIIHGAGNLADKLIEKKTEDDFEKVYTAKVQGLENLLSCVNPQQLQHLVLFSSVTGFYGNIGQSDYAIANEILSKSAHLMKQYNPNCHVVAINWGGWDSGMVTPQLKKAFAERGISIIPVEVGTQMLVNELHPAYQDHPQVVIGSPMKLPPAPLGLELRSYRIRRRMTLAENPFLHDHTIAGSPVLPATCAKSWMVNGCEEIYPGYTYFSCQDFKVLKGITFNSTLAKEHILEIQEVAKVDGDFVEFQTKILSKTPEGRTHYHFSSLIKLVKNMPEAPIYEAMDLREDNIVTDTAKDFYQNGDLSLFHGPAFQKITKVLNISSEKLTAECCWQEITAKEQGQFPVKWHNPYIIDLSTQTLWLWLNYIHKEVCLPGQLTYCEQYLAVPFNVPFYVSCEIIGKTDTGATVNFIIHNRQGKIYSKILGAKAVIWPMKMLNKK
;
A
#
# COMPACT_ATOMS: atom_id res chain seq x y z
N MET A 1 8.79 22.21 -21.73
CA MET A 1 8.10 20.98 -22.16
C MET A 1 9.19 19.93 -22.39
N THR A 2 9.18 18.85 -21.61
CA THR A 2 10.08 17.71 -21.79
C THR A 2 9.79 17.05 -23.14
N ALA A 3 10.83 16.76 -23.92
CA ALA A 3 10.65 16.07 -25.19
C ALA A 3 10.12 14.66 -24.92
N THR A 4 9.05 14.28 -25.59
CA THR A 4 8.45 12.95 -25.43
C THR A 4 9.34 11.89 -26.06
N VAL A 5 9.76 10.88 -25.29
CA VAL A 5 10.66 9.82 -25.77
C VAL A 5 9.89 8.51 -25.90
N GLN A 6 10.03 7.86 -27.05
CA GLN A 6 9.44 6.56 -27.36
C GLN A 6 10.51 5.60 -27.88
N VAL A 7 10.33 4.32 -27.55
CA VAL A 7 11.11 3.25 -28.16
C VAL A 7 10.80 3.21 -29.66
N SER A 8 11.85 3.11 -30.48
CA SER A 8 11.76 3.13 -31.94
C SER A 8 12.50 1.94 -32.55
N PRO A 9 12.28 1.61 -33.84
CA PRO A 9 13.09 0.61 -34.54
C PRO A 9 14.60 0.90 -34.55
N SER A 10 14.98 2.18 -34.44
CA SER A 10 16.39 2.60 -34.36
C SER A 10 16.99 2.50 -32.95
N SER A 11 16.17 2.27 -31.92
CA SER A 11 16.66 2.18 -30.54
C SER A 11 17.61 0.99 -30.37
N VAL A 12 18.69 1.22 -29.62
CA VAL A 12 19.68 0.20 -29.27
C VAL A 12 19.79 0.13 -27.76
N PHE A 13 19.38 -1.00 -27.19
CA PHE A 13 19.44 -1.23 -25.74
C PHE A 13 20.62 -2.11 -25.38
N VAL A 14 21.45 -1.66 -24.43
CA VAL A 14 22.34 -2.55 -23.69
C VAL A 14 21.61 -3.11 -22.47
N VAL A 15 21.59 -4.44 -22.32
CA VAL A 15 20.78 -5.14 -21.32
C VAL A 15 21.68 -6.02 -20.45
N SER A 16 22.03 -5.56 -19.25
CA SER A 16 22.82 -6.38 -18.33
C SER A 16 21.97 -7.45 -17.65
N GLY A 17 22.46 -8.69 -17.60
CA GLY A 17 21.65 -9.82 -17.17
C GLY A 17 20.54 -10.16 -18.18
N GLY A 18 20.61 -9.63 -19.40
CA GLY A 18 19.54 -9.69 -20.39
C GLY A 18 19.37 -11.00 -21.14
N ALA A 19 20.28 -11.95 -20.97
CA ALA A 19 20.30 -13.17 -21.78
C ALA A 19 19.57 -14.36 -21.15
N LYS A 20 19.29 -14.30 -19.84
CA LYS A 20 18.62 -15.37 -19.07
C LYS A 20 17.62 -14.79 -18.07
N GLY A 21 16.68 -15.61 -17.60
CA GLY A 21 15.74 -15.25 -16.54
C GLY A 21 14.77 -14.11 -16.89
N ILE A 22 14.32 -13.38 -15.86
CA ILE A 22 13.24 -12.37 -16.00
C ILE A 22 13.63 -11.21 -16.92
N THR A 23 14.87 -10.71 -16.81
CA THR A 23 15.34 -9.61 -17.67
C THR A 23 15.29 -10.00 -19.15
N ALA A 24 15.63 -11.25 -19.48
CA ALA A 24 15.49 -11.78 -20.84
C ALA A 24 14.02 -11.82 -21.30
N GLN A 25 13.10 -12.28 -20.45
CA GLN A 25 11.68 -12.30 -20.78
C GLN A 25 11.13 -10.88 -21.01
N CYS A 26 11.52 -9.91 -20.19
CA CYS A 26 11.15 -8.51 -20.39
C CYS A 26 11.72 -7.96 -21.71
N THR A 27 12.94 -8.34 -22.06
CA THR A 27 13.59 -7.92 -23.31
C THR A 27 12.88 -8.51 -24.53
N ILE A 28 12.51 -9.79 -24.49
CA ILE A 28 11.71 -10.44 -25.54
C ILE A 28 10.36 -9.73 -25.68
N LYS A 29 9.68 -9.43 -24.56
CA LYS A 29 8.39 -8.74 -24.57
C LYS A 29 8.48 -7.33 -25.16
N LEU A 30 9.55 -6.61 -24.84
CA LEU A 30 9.82 -5.31 -25.46
C LEU A 30 10.06 -5.43 -26.96
N ALA A 31 10.82 -6.43 -27.41
CA ALA A 31 11.04 -6.69 -28.83
C ALA A 31 9.73 -7.06 -29.57
N GLN A 32 8.83 -7.82 -28.93
CA GLN A 32 7.50 -8.12 -29.48
C GLN A 32 6.64 -6.87 -29.64
N HIS A 33 6.72 -5.92 -28.71
CA HIS A 33 5.97 -4.68 -28.76
C HIS A 33 6.54 -3.71 -29.80
N GLN A 34 7.87 -3.55 -29.82
CA GLN A 34 8.59 -2.67 -30.72
C GLN A 34 9.92 -3.34 -31.12
N PRO A 35 9.97 -3.98 -32.31
CA PRO A 35 11.19 -4.61 -32.80
C PRO A 35 12.30 -3.56 -32.93
N CYS A 36 13.38 -3.75 -32.19
CA CYS A 36 14.57 -2.90 -32.17
C CYS A 36 15.83 -3.74 -31.90
N LYS A 37 16.95 -3.10 -31.51
CA LYS A 37 18.25 -3.77 -31.36
C LYS A 37 18.64 -3.91 -29.89
N PHE A 38 19.22 -5.06 -29.54
CA PHE A 38 19.62 -5.38 -28.17
C PHE A 38 21.05 -5.91 -28.12
N ILE A 39 21.82 -5.44 -27.15
CA ILE A 39 23.12 -5.97 -26.75
C ILE A 39 22.93 -6.63 -25.37
N LEU A 40 22.85 -7.95 -25.34
CA LEU A 40 22.61 -8.72 -24.12
C LEU A 40 23.94 -9.05 -23.43
N LEU A 41 24.08 -8.69 -22.15
CA LEU A 41 25.29 -8.96 -21.38
C LEU A 41 25.04 -10.04 -20.32
N GLY A 42 26.03 -10.90 -20.11
CA GLY A 42 26.05 -11.88 -19.03
C GLY A 42 27.44 -12.50 -18.87
N ARG A 43 27.66 -13.25 -17.79
CA ARG A 43 28.96 -13.89 -17.52
C ARG A 43 29.14 -15.27 -18.17
N SER A 44 28.05 -15.87 -18.63
CA SER A 44 28.08 -17.23 -19.19
C SER A 44 28.60 -17.20 -20.62
N GLU A 45 29.42 -18.16 -21.01
CA GLU A 45 29.88 -18.29 -22.39
C GLU A 45 28.88 -19.09 -23.23
N ILE A 46 28.72 -18.69 -24.49
CA ILE A 46 28.05 -19.51 -25.49
C ILE A 46 29.09 -20.49 -26.03
N THR A 47 28.88 -21.78 -25.79
CA THR A 47 29.72 -22.84 -26.35
C THR A 47 29.00 -23.62 -27.44
N THR A 48 29.78 -24.29 -28.29
CA THR A 48 29.29 -25.36 -29.16
C THR A 48 28.74 -26.47 -28.28
N GLU A 49 27.53 -26.93 -28.58
CA GLU A 49 26.91 -27.97 -27.78
C GLU A 49 27.60 -29.32 -28.05
N PRO A 50 28.01 -30.07 -27.02
CA PRO A 50 28.61 -31.38 -27.21
C PRO A 50 27.61 -32.39 -27.77
N GLU A 51 28.08 -33.33 -28.58
CA GLU A 51 27.23 -34.34 -29.22
C GLU A 51 26.39 -35.16 -28.23
N TYR A 52 26.97 -35.52 -27.08
CA TYR A 52 26.26 -36.27 -26.04
C TYR A 52 25.08 -35.48 -25.44
N ALA A 53 25.10 -34.15 -25.50
CA ALA A 53 24.05 -33.31 -24.96
C ALA A 53 22.88 -33.14 -25.93
N HIS A 54 23.09 -33.32 -27.24
CA HIS A 54 22.08 -33.09 -28.26
C HIS A 54 20.76 -33.81 -27.98
N ASN A 55 19.66 -33.09 -28.21
CA ASN A 55 18.27 -33.55 -28.03
C ASN A 55 17.96 -34.09 -26.61
N CYS A 56 18.80 -33.79 -25.61
CA CYS A 56 18.56 -34.15 -24.21
C CYS A 56 18.02 -32.95 -23.44
N LEU A 57 16.70 -32.90 -23.24
CA LEU A 57 16.02 -31.83 -22.51
C LEU A 57 15.75 -32.17 -21.04
N ASP A 58 15.84 -33.44 -20.66
CA ASP A 58 15.69 -33.87 -19.27
C ASP A 58 16.98 -33.65 -18.49
N ASP A 59 16.87 -32.95 -17.36
CA ASP A 59 18.01 -32.55 -16.55
C ASP A 59 18.78 -33.75 -15.97
N SER A 60 18.06 -34.79 -15.53
CA SER A 60 18.68 -35.97 -14.93
C SER A 60 19.39 -36.81 -15.98
N ALA A 61 18.78 -36.99 -17.15
CA ALA A 61 19.37 -37.66 -18.29
C ALA A 61 20.61 -36.90 -18.79
N LEU A 62 20.57 -35.57 -18.86
CA LEU A 62 21.73 -34.78 -19.28
C LEU A 62 22.89 -34.92 -18.30
N LYS A 63 22.64 -34.83 -16.98
CA LYS A 63 23.68 -35.07 -15.96
C LYS A 63 24.28 -36.48 -16.07
N LYS A 64 23.45 -37.49 -16.37
CA LYS A 64 23.92 -38.85 -16.61
C LYS A 64 24.85 -38.94 -17.82
N ARG A 65 24.47 -38.34 -18.95
CA ARG A 65 25.32 -38.31 -20.17
C ARG A 65 26.63 -37.57 -19.95
N ILE A 66 26.62 -36.48 -19.16
CA ILE A 66 27.84 -35.76 -18.76
C ILE A 66 28.76 -36.69 -17.94
N MET A 67 28.22 -37.42 -16.97
CA MET A 67 29.00 -38.37 -16.17
C MET A 67 29.61 -39.47 -17.04
N GLU A 68 28.82 -40.07 -17.93
CA GLU A 68 29.28 -41.12 -18.85
C GLU A 68 30.38 -40.61 -19.79
N ASN A 69 30.27 -39.37 -20.29
CA ASN A 69 31.29 -38.76 -21.12
C ASN A 69 32.61 -38.52 -20.36
N LEU A 70 32.55 -37.99 -19.12
CA LEU A 70 33.74 -37.82 -18.29
C LEU A 70 34.45 -39.16 -18.01
N ILE A 71 33.69 -40.21 -17.70
CA ILE A 71 34.23 -41.56 -17.50
C ILE A 71 34.90 -42.08 -18.77
N SER A 72 34.28 -41.87 -19.94
CA SER A 72 34.85 -42.30 -21.23
C SER A 72 36.16 -41.59 -21.59
N GLN A 73 36.40 -40.40 -21.03
CA GLN A 73 37.63 -39.62 -21.18
C GLN A 73 38.69 -39.96 -20.12
N GLY A 74 38.41 -40.92 -19.23
CA GLY A 74 39.31 -41.29 -18.12
C GLY A 74 39.25 -40.32 -16.94
N GLU A 75 38.30 -39.39 -16.91
CA GLU A 75 38.10 -38.47 -15.79
C GLU A 75 37.17 -39.07 -14.73
N LYS A 76 37.41 -38.73 -13.45
CA LYS A 76 36.54 -39.11 -12.35
C LYS A 76 35.42 -38.07 -12.19
N PRO A 77 34.14 -38.38 -12.51
CA PRO A 77 33.07 -37.40 -12.44
C PRO A 77 32.75 -37.03 -10.99
N THR A 78 33.08 -35.81 -10.58
CA THR A 78 32.62 -35.26 -9.30
C THR A 78 31.28 -34.51 -9.47
N PRO A 79 30.41 -34.45 -8.45
CA PRO A 79 29.15 -33.70 -8.54
C PRO A 79 29.34 -32.25 -8.97
N MET A 80 30.40 -31.60 -8.50
CA MET A 80 30.74 -30.21 -8.87
C MET A 80 31.10 -30.07 -10.35
N MET A 81 31.91 -30.99 -10.89
CA MET A 81 32.27 -30.98 -12.32
C MET A 81 31.05 -31.19 -13.21
N VAL A 82 30.24 -32.20 -12.89
CA VAL A 82 29.00 -32.51 -13.62
C VAL A 82 28.07 -31.31 -13.60
N GLN A 83 27.87 -30.70 -12.42
CA GLN A 83 27.01 -29.53 -12.29
C GLN A 83 27.55 -28.30 -13.05
N LYS A 84 28.88 -28.11 -13.09
CA LYS A 84 29.52 -27.03 -13.85
C LYS A 84 29.24 -27.17 -15.36
N ILE A 85 29.50 -28.35 -15.94
CA ILE A 85 29.27 -28.61 -17.38
C ILE A 85 27.77 -28.51 -17.70
N PHE A 86 26.92 -29.09 -16.84
CA PHE A 86 25.46 -28.99 -16.96
C PHE A 86 25.00 -27.52 -17.00
N ASN A 87 25.47 -26.68 -16.08
CA ASN A 87 25.13 -25.26 -16.04
C ASN A 87 25.63 -24.51 -17.28
N GLN A 88 26.80 -24.88 -17.82
CA GLN A 88 27.36 -24.28 -19.03
C GLN A 88 26.50 -24.60 -20.26
N ILE A 89 26.12 -25.87 -20.45
CA ILE A 89 25.25 -26.31 -21.55
C ILE A 89 23.90 -25.62 -21.47
N ASN A 90 23.23 -25.68 -20.30
CA ASN A 90 21.91 -25.07 -20.14
C ASN A 90 21.95 -23.53 -20.26
N SER A 91 23.00 -22.87 -19.78
CA SER A 91 23.16 -21.44 -20.01
C SER A 91 23.31 -21.10 -21.49
N SER A 92 24.15 -21.85 -22.22
CA SER A 92 24.33 -21.66 -23.67
C SER A 92 23.01 -21.85 -24.43
N ARG A 93 22.23 -22.90 -24.09
CA ARG A 93 20.91 -23.15 -24.65
C ARG A 93 19.91 -22.03 -24.37
N GLU A 94 19.82 -21.57 -23.11
CA GLU A 94 18.90 -20.50 -22.72
C GLU A 94 19.24 -19.19 -23.44
N ILE A 95 20.53 -18.83 -23.53
CA ILE A 95 20.98 -17.64 -24.26
C ILE A 95 20.59 -17.74 -25.74
N LYS A 96 20.90 -18.87 -26.41
CA LYS A 96 20.53 -19.08 -27.83
C LYS A 96 19.01 -18.99 -28.04
N LYS A 97 18.22 -19.52 -27.11
CA LYS A 97 16.76 -19.42 -27.15
C LYS A 97 16.29 -17.97 -27.02
N THR A 98 16.88 -17.18 -26.13
CA THR A 98 16.58 -15.75 -25.98
C THR A 98 16.89 -14.98 -27.27
N LEU A 99 18.05 -15.22 -27.88
CA LEU A 99 18.44 -14.59 -29.15
C LEU A 99 17.44 -14.92 -30.27
N ALA A 100 17.15 -16.21 -30.47
CA ALA A 100 16.19 -16.66 -31.48
C ALA A 100 14.77 -16.11 -31.24
N ALA A 101 14.35 -16.00 -29.97
CA ALA A 101 13.05 -15.42 -29.61
C ALA A 101 12.96 -13.93 -29.95
N ILE A 102 14.04 -13.16 -29.77
CA ILE A 102 14.10 -11.75 -30.19
C ILE A 102 14.10 -11.65 -31.71
N GLU A 103 14.90 -12.45 -32.41
CA GLU A 103 14.95 -12.46 -33.89
C GLU A 103 13.58 -12.80 -34.50
N ALA A 104 12.83 -13.72 -33.91
CA ALA A 104 11.49 -14.07 -34.35
C ALA A 104 10.47 -12.92 -34.29
N THR A 105 10.76 -11.85 -33.52
CA THR A 105 9.93 -10.63 -33.49
C THR A 105 10.27 -9.65 -34.61
N GLY A 106 11.36 -9.88 -35.35
CA GLY A 106 11.97 -8.91 -36.27
C GLY A 106 13.01 -8.00 -35.60
N GLY A 107 13.22 -8.12 -34.29
CA GLY A 107 14.31 -7.46 -33.58
C GLY A 107 15.69 -8.08 -33.90
N LYS A 108 16.76 -7.43 -33.42
CA LYS A 108 18.12 -7.98 -33.51
C LYS A 108 18.74 -8.06 -32.13
N ALA A 109 19.46 -9.14 -31.83
CA ALA A 109 20.14 -9.30 -30.55
C ALA A 109 21.55 -9.83 -30.74
N GLU A 110 22.50 -9.22 -30.04
CA GLU A 110 23.88 -9.68 -29.95
C GLU A 110 24.18 -10.03 -28.49
N TYR A 111 24.88 -11.14 -28.24
CA TYR A 111 25.26 -11.54 -26.88
C TYR A 111 26.76 -11.32 -26.63
N ILE A 112 27.07 -10.73 -25.48
CA ILE A 112 28.44 -10.52 -25.03
C ILE A 112 28.64 -11.19 -23.67
N SER A 113 29.56 -12.16 -23.63
CA SER A 113 30.06 -12.72 -22.38
C SER A 113 31.02 -11.71 -21.71
N VAL A 114 30.57 -11.02 -20.67
CA VAL A 114 31.35 -10.04 -19.90
C VAL A 114 30.76 -9.87 -18.50
N ASP A 115 31.63 -9.65 -17.51
CA ASP A 115 31.18 -9.19 -16.19
C ASP A 115 30.98 -7.68 -16.22
N VAL A 116 29.79 -7.22 -15.81
CA VAL A 116 29.45 -5.78 -15.82
C VAL A 116 30.30 -4.99 -14.82
N THR A 117 30.94 -5.66 -13.85
CA THR A 117 31.85 -5.04 -12.89
C THR A 117 33.27 -4.84 -13.43
N ASP A 118 33.64 -5.48 -14.55
CA ASP A 118 34.94 -5.31 -15.20
C ASP A 118 34.86 -4.15 -16.22
N THR A 119 35.06 -2.93 -15.76
CA THR A 119 34.90 -1.69 -16.54
C THR A 119 35.72 -1.70 -17.83
N VAL A 120 36.97 -2.18 -17.78
CA VAL A 120 37.88 -2.17 -18.93
C VAL A 120 37.40 -3.13 -20.02
N LYS A 121 37.06 -4.38 -19.66
CA LYS A 121 36.55 -5.33 -20.64
C LYS A 121 35.16 -4.95 -21.15
N LEU A 122 34.30 -4.40 -20.28
CA LEU A 122 32.97 -3.93 -20.66
C LEU A 122 33.07 -2.84 -21.73
N GLN A 123 33.89 -1.81 -21.48
CA GLN A 123 34.07 -0.71 -22.42
C GLN A 123 34.62 -1.19 -23.76
N ALA A 124 35.66 -2.03 -23.75
CA ALA A 124 36.27 -2.55 -24.97
C ALA A 124 35.25 -3.34 -25.83
N LYS A 125 34.48 -4.24 -25.22
CA LYS A 125 33.50 -5.06 -25.94
C LYS A 125 32.26 -4.29 -26.38
N LEU A 126 31.80 -3.31 -25.58
CA LEU A 126 30.68 -2.45 -25.98
C LEU A 126 31.06 -1.53 -27.14
N GLN A 127 32.30 -1.03 -27.19
CA GLN A 127 32.75 -0.24 -28.33
C GLN A 127 32.72 -1.08 -29.63
N GLU A 128 33.30 -2.28 -29.60
CA GLU A 128 33.35 -3.18 -30.77
C GLU A 128 31.96 -3.54 -31.32
N ILE A 129 30.99 -3.78 -30.43
CA ILE A 129 29.63 -4.11 -30.87
C ILE A 129 28.87 -2.87 -31.33
N SER A 130 29.07 -1.71 -30.69
CA SER A 130 28.37 -0.47 -31.02
C SER A 130 28.65 -0.02 -32.45
N ASP A 131 29.87 -0.28 -32.95
CA ASP A 131 30.26 -0.04 -34.34
C ASP A 131 29.45 -0.89 -35.34
N LYS A 132 28.93 -2.06 -34.91
CA LYS A 132 28.15 -2.98 -35.74
C LYS A 132 26.63 -2.73 -35.62
N VAL A 133 26.13 -2.47 -34.42
CA VAL A 133 24.68 -2.39 -34.16
C VAL A 133 24.14 -0.95 -34.16
N GLY A 134 25.00 0.04 -33.94
CA GLY A 134 24.65 1.45 -33.82
C GLY A 134 24.84 1.99 -32.39
N GLN A 135 24.62 3.30 -32.25
CA GLN A 135 24.77 4.01 -30.99
C GLN A 135 23.76 3.55 -29.94
N ILE A 136 24.23 3.35 -28.71
CA ILE A 136 23.40 2.90 -27.58
C ILE A 136 22.50 4.05 -27.14
N THR A 137 21.19 3.89 -27.29
CA THR A 137 20.17 4.87 -26.88
C THR A 137 19.47 4.49 -25.59
N GLY A 138 19.64 3.26 -25.11
CA GLY A 138 18.96 2.77 -23.91
C GLY A 138 19.78 1.80 -23.09
N ILE A 139 19.56 1.82 -21.77
CA ILE A 139 20.14 0.87 -20.82
C ILE A 139 19.00 0.17 -20.08
N ILE A 140 19.06 -1.16 -20.02
CA ILE A 140 18.24 -1.97 -19.12
C ILE A 140 19.17 -2.69 -18.15
N HIS A 141 19.18 -2.26 -16.89
CA HIS A 141 20.05 -2.81 -15.88
C HIS A 141 19.33 -3.87 -15.03
N GLY A 142 19.40 -5.13 -15.48
CA GLY A 142 18.83 -6.30 -14.80
C GLY A 142 19.84 -7.23 -14.12
N ALA A 143 21.12 -6.83 -14.02
CA ALA A 143 22.13 -7.66 -13.36
C ALA A 143 21.95 -7.59 -11.83
N GLY A 144 22.17 -8.73 -11.16
CA GLY A 144 22.07 -8.79 -9.71
C GLY A 144 22.35 -10.19 -9.18
N ASN A 145 22.82 -10.24 -7.94
CA ASN A 145 23.04 -11.47 -7.19
C ASN A 145 22.27 -11.40 -5.85
N LEU A 146 22.12 -12.54 -5.18
CA LEU A 146 21.64 -12.65 -3.81
C LEU A 146 22.72 -13.28 -2.92
N ALA A 147 22.72 -12.87 -1.65
CA ALA A 147 23.56 -13.41 -0.58
C ALA A 147 22.78 -13.38 0.74
N ASP A 148 21.57 -13.94 0.75
CA ASP A 148 20.62 -13.80 1.86
C ASP A 148 21.16 -14.43 3.15
N LYS A 149 21.36 -13.59 4.18
CA LYS A 149 21.82 -13.94 5.53
C LYS A 149 21.37 -12.88 6.52
N LEU A 150 21.06 -13.28 7.75
CA LEU A 150 20.84 -12.33 8.84
C LEU A 150 22.08 -11.44 9.00
N ILE A 151 21.88 -10.18 9.41
CA ILE A 151 22.93 -9.16 9.40
C ILE A 151 24.12 -9.57 10.27
N GLU A 152 23.87 -10.25 11.38
CA GLU A 152 24.90 -10.77 12.29
C GLU A 152 25.73 -11.93 11.71
N LYS A 153 25.32 -12.50 10.57
CA LYS A 153 26.02 -13.58 9.85
C LYS A 153 26.57 -13.12 8.49
N LYS A 154 26.42 -11.84 8.15
CA LYS A 154 26.82 -11.30 6.84
C LYS A 154 28.32 -11.02 6.81
N THR A 155 29.00 -11.43 5.74
CA THR A 155 30.41 -11.07 5.51
C THR A 155 30.52 -9.91 4.53
N GLU A 156 31.69 -9.27 4.48
CA GLU A 156 31.99 -8.25 3.46
C GLU A 156 31.88 -8.81 2.04
N ASP A 157 32.38 -10.03 1.80
CA ASP A 157 32.24 -10.71 0.50
C ASP A 157 30.78 -10.91 0.06
N ASP A 158 29.87 -11.19 1.02
CA ASP A 158 28.43 -11.29 0.71
C ASP A 158 27.89 -9.94 0.23
N PHE A 159 28.25 -8.86 0.95
CA PHE A 159 27.85 -7.50 0.61
C PHE A 159 28.39 -7.11 -0.77
N GLU A 160 29.70 -7.27 -1.00
CA GLU A 160 30.35 -6.90 -2.26
C GLU A 160 29.74 -7.64 -3.44
N LYS A 161 29.45 -8.93 -3.29
CA LYS A 161 28.81 -9.75 -4.34
C LYS A 161 27.45 -9.22 -4.77
N VAL A 162 26.66 -8.67 -3.85
CA VAL A 162 25.32 -8.12 -4.13
C VAL A 162 25.42 -6.67 -4.61
N TYR A 163 26.21 -5.85 -3.92
CA TYR A 163 26.38 -4.43 -4.18
C TYR A 163 26.99 -4.17 -5.55
N THR A 164 28.14 -4.76 -5.86
CA THR A 164 28.90 -4.47 -7.09
C THR A 164 28.11 -4.79 -8.36
N ALA A 165 27.37 -5.90 -8.39
CA ALA A 165 26.60 -6.29 -9.55
C ALA A 165 25.51 -5.28 -9.93
N LYS A 166 24.95 -4.57 -8.94
CA LYS A 166 23.88 -3.57 -9.13
C LYS A 166 24.42 -2.16 -9.23
N VAL A 167 25.22 -1.73 -8.25
CA VAL A 167 25.63 -0.34 -8.13
C VAL A 167 26.83 -0.06 -9.05
N GLN A 168 27.96 -0.76 -8.83
CA GLN A 168 29.14 -0.61 -9.69
C GLN A 168 28.82 -1.00 -11.14
N GLY A 169 27.98 -2.03 -11.35
CA GLY A 169 27.52 -2.43 -12.67
C GLY A 169 26.75 -1.33 -13.41
N LEU A 170 25.85 -0.62 -12.72
CA LEU A 170 25.17 0.53 -13.30
C LEU A 170 26.14 1.67 -13.63
N GLU A 171 27.05 2.01 -12.71
CA GLU A 171 28.06 3.04 -12.93
C GLU A 171 28.92 2.75 -14.17
N ASN A 172 29.35 1.50 -14.31
CA ASN A 172 30.14 1.05 -15.47
C ASN A 172 29.35 1.12 -16.77
N LEU A 173 28.06 0.78 -16.77
CA LEU A 173 27.22 0.91 -17.97
C LEU A 173 27.02 2.37 -18.36
N LEU A 174 26.77 3.24 -17.38
CA LEU A 174 26.59 4.67 -17.62
C LEU A 174 27.87 5.33 -18.14
N SER A 175 29.05 4.89 -17.68
CA SER A 175 30.33 5.41 -18.18
C SER A 175 30.68 4.96 -19.61
N CYS A 176 30.08 3.84 -20.07
CA CYS A 176 30.27 3.33 -21.42
C CYS A 176 29.31 3.95 -22.46
N VAL A 177 28.31 4.73 -22.04
CA VAL A 177 27.29 5.29 -22.93
C VAL A 177 27.34 6.81 -22.89
N ASN A 178 27.25 7.44 -24.06
CA ASN A 178 27.18 8.88 -24.19
C ASN A 178 25.87 9.41 -23.52
N PRO A 179 25.94 10.20 -22.43
CA PRO A 179 24.76 10.64 -21.70
C PRO A 179 23.78 11.46 -22.56
N GLN A 180 24.29 12.24 -23.52
CA GLN A 180 23.48 13.08 -24.41
C GLN A 180 22.64 12.26 -25.41
N GLN A 181 22.98 10.98 -25.61
CA GLN A 181 22.29 10.07 -26.52
C GLN A 181 21.35 9.11 -25.78
N LEU A 182 21.45 9.05 -24.45
CA LEU A 182 20.65 8.15 -23.63
C LEU A 182 19.20 8.65 -23.57
N GLN A 183 18.31 7.89 -24.21
CA GLN A 183 16.88 8.11 -24.27
C GLN A 183 16.12 7.33 -23.19
N HIS A 184 16.63 6.16 -22.80
CA HIS A 184 15.98 5.28 -21.84
C HIS A 184 16.94 4.71 -20.80
N LEU A 185 16.56 4.74 -19.53
CA LEU A 185 17.27 4.07 -18.44
C LEU A 185 16.27 3.30 -17.57
N VAL A 186 16.28 1.97 -17.70
CA VAL A 186 15.39 1.07 -16.95
C VAL A 186 16.21 0.31 -15.92
N LEU A 187 15.90 0.49 -14.64
CA LEU A 187 16.61 -0.15 -13.54
C LEU A 187 15.71 -1.20 -12.88
N PHE A 188 16.17 -2.45 -12.85
CA PHE A 188 15.49 -3.51 -12.11
C PHE A 188 15.85 -3.40 -10.63
N SER A 189 15.03 -2.66 -9.90
CA SER A 189 15.05 -2.57 -8.45
C SER A 189 14.15 -3.64 -7.83
N SER A 190 13.90 -3.56 -6.52
CA SER A 190 13.04 -4.47 -5.78
C SER A 190 12.23 -3.73 -4.73
N VAL A 191 11.05 -4.25 -4.41
CA VAL A 191 10.26 -3.84 -3.22
C VAL A 191 11.06 -3.94 -1.92
N THR A 192 12.07 -4.81 -1.86
CA THR A 192 12.98 -4.94 -0.71
C THR A 192 13.79 -3.68 -0.45
N GLY A 193 14.11 -2.89 -1.48
CA GLY A 193 14.77 -1.59 -1.27
C GLY A 193 13.89 -0.59 -0.51
N PHE A 194 12.57 -0.68 -0.70
CA PHE A 194 11.61 0.24 -0.13
C PHE A 194 11.06 -0.21 1.24
N TYR A 195 10.67 -1.47 1.37
CA TYR A 195 10.06 -2.02 2.59
C TYR A 195 11.04 -2.76 3.52
N GLY A 196 12.23 -3.10 3.01
CA GLY A 196 13.15 -4.01 3.68
C GLY A 196 12.70 -5.47 3.61
N ASN A 197 13.63 -6.39 3.85
CA ASN A 197 13.32 -7.81 4.04
C ASN A 197 14.38 -8.44 4.95
N ILE A 198 13.95 -9.33 5.84
CA ILE A 198 14.85 -9.99 6.79
C ILE A 198 15.88 -10.81 6.02
N GLY A 199 17.16 -10.59 6.32
CA GLY A 199 18.29 -11.26 5.69
C GLY A 199 18.81 -10.62 4.39
N GLN A 200 18.19 -9.53 3.93
CA GLN A 200 18.47 -8.88 2.64
C GLN A 200 18.94 -7.43 2.80
N SER A 201 19.76 -7.13 3.81
CA SER A 201 20.23 -5.76 4.09
C SER A 201 21.01 -5.13 2.92
N ASP A 202 22.02 -5.82 2.41
CA ASP A 202 22.81 -5.45 1.23
C ASP A 202 21.96 -5.31 -0.05
N TYR A 203 21.03 -6.23 -0.27
CA TYR A 203 20.11 -6.21 -1.39
C TYR A 203 19.15 -5.04 -1.30
N ALA A 204 18.61 -4.73 -0.11
CA ALA A 204 17.80 -3.55 0.13
C ALA A 204 18.60 -2.27 -0.20
N ILE A 205 19.82 -2.16 0.33
CA ILE A 205 20.73 -1.03 0.06
C ILE A 205 20.96 -0.87 -1.45
N ALA A 206 21.40 -1.92 -2.13
CA ALA A 206 21.73 -1.88 -3.55
C ALA A 206 20.52 -1.49 -4.42
N ASN A 207 19.33 -2.03 -4.12
CA ASN A 207 18.11 -1.69 -4.88
C ASN A 207 17.62 -0.26 -4.57
N GLU A 208 17.73 0.21 -3.33
CA GLU A 208 17.33 1.59 -3.02
C GLU A 208 18.30 2.62 -3.61
N ILE A 209 19.59 2.30 -3.70
CA ILE A 209 20.55 3.10 -4.47
C ILE A 209 20.10 3.20 -5.93
N LEU A 210 19.72 2.09 -6.59
CA LEU A 210 19.16 2.16 -7.94
C LEU A 210 17.91 3.06 -8.01
N SER A 211 17.00 2.95 -7.04
CA SER A 211 15.81 3.81 -6.96
C SER A 211 16.22 5.29 -6.93
N LYS A 212 17.16 5.69 -6.07
CA LYS A 212 17.61 7.08 -5.97
C LYS A 212 18.43 7.54 -7.16
N SER A 213 19.22 6.65 -7.75
CA SER A 213 19.94 6.93 -9.00
C SER A 213 18.97 7.25 -10.14
N ALA A 214 17.80 6.60 -10.22
CA ALA A 214 16.80 6.96 -11.21
C ALA A 214 16.28 8.40 -11.04
N HIS A 215 15.99 8.82 -9.80
CA HIS A 215 15.60 10.21 -9.51
C HIS A 215 16.69 11.21 -9.91
N LEU A 216 17.95 10.94 -9.54
CA LEU A 216 19.09 11.79 -9.90
C LEU A 216 19.29 11.86 -11.42
N MET A 217 19.25 10.71 -12.11
CA MET A 217 19.40 10.65 -13.55
C MET A 217 18.29 11.40 -14.28
N LYS A 218 17.04 11.30 -13.81
CA LYS A 218 15.92 12.07 -14.36
C LYS A 218 16.09 13.58 -14.13
N GLN A 219 16.59 13.97 -12.96
CA GLN A 219 16.88 15.37 -12.66
C GLN A 219 17.97 15.95 -13.58
N TYR A 220 19.06 15.20 -13.82
CA TYR A 220 20.16 15.65 -14.69
C TYR A 220 19.86 15.51 -16.18
N ASN A 221 18.97 14.59 -16.56
CA ASN A 221 18.63 14.29 -17.95
C ASN A 221 17.09 14.32 -18.11
N PRO A 222 16.45 15.50 -18.08
CA PRO A 222 14.99 15.60 -18.06
C PRO A 222 14.31 15.00 -19.31
N ASN A 223 15.05 14.96 -20.42
CA ASN A 223 14.61 14.37 -21.69
C ASN A 223 14.85 12.84 -21.76
N CYS A 224 15.53 12.22 -20.79
CA CYS A 224 15.65 10.78 -20.73
C CYS A 224 14.44 10.19 -20.00
N HIS A 225 13.88 9.11 -20.54
CA HIS A 225 12.88 8.32 -19.85
C HIS A 225 13.60 7.36 -18.89
N VAL A 226 13.64 7.74 -17.63
CA VAL A 226 14.29 6.98 -16.55
C VAL A 226 13.22 6.36 -15.68
N VAL A 227 13.34 5.08 -15.35
CA VAL A 227 12.47 4.41 -14.38
C VAL A 227 13.23 3.33 -13.60
N ALA A 228 13.15 3.41 -12.28
CA ALA A 228 13.48 2.30 -11.39
C ALA A 228 12.20 1.53 -11.05
N ILE A 229 12.15 0.27 -11.46
CA ILE A 229 11.00 -0.60 -11.19
C ILE A 229 11.31 -1.42 -9.94
N ASN A 230 10.64 -1.12 -8.83
CA ASN A 230 10.69 -1.90 -7.61
C ASN A 230 9.80 -3.13 -7.74
N TRP A 231 10.37 -4.21 -8.30
CA TRP A 231 9.66 -5.46 -8.52
C TRP A 231 9.36 -6.22 -7.23
N GLY A 232 8.12 -6.72 -7.12
CA GLY A 232 7.72 -7.77 -6.19
C GLY A 232 8.25 -9.16 -6.58
N GLY A 233 7.84 -10.20 -5.85
CA GLY A 233 8.22 -11.58 -6.15
C GLY A 233 7.62 -12.07 -7.47
N TRP A 234 8.46 -12.57 -8.39
CA TRP A 234 8.03 -13.12 -9.67
C TRP A 234 7.71 -14.61 -9.58
N ASP A 235 6.86 -15.11 -10.48
CA ASP A 235 6.50 -16.53 -10.56
C ASP A 235 7.64 -17.41 -11.16
N SER A 236 8.78 -16.79 -11.46
CA SER A 236 9.98 -17.40 -12.03
C SER A 236 11.23 -16.66 -11.53
N GLY A 237 12.42 -17.16 -11.89
CA GLY A 237 13.70 -16.58 -11.52
C GLY A 237 14.09 -16.89 -10.08
N MET A 238 14.22 -15.86 -9.25
CA MET A 238 14.80 -15.96 -7.89
C MET A 238 13.83 -16.53 -6.83
N VAL A 239 12.56 -16.71 -7.15
CA VAL A 239 11.54 -17.23 -6.21
C VAL A 239 11.38 -18.74 -6.37
N THR A 240 11.77 -19.50 -5.35
CA THR A 240 11.63 -20.97 -5.33
C THR A 240 10.21 -21.40 -4.94
N PRO A 241 9.76 -22.64 -5.25
CA PRO A 241 8.45 -23.13 -4.84
C PRO A 241 8.17 -23.03 -3.32
N GLN A 242 9.18 -23.27 -2.47
CA GLN A 242 9.05 -23.10 -1.03
C GLN A 242 8.78 -21.64 -0.64
N LEU A 243 9.46 -20.70 -1.31
CA LEU A 243 9.28 -19.27 -1.09
C LEU A 243 7.89 -18.80 -1.54
N LYS A 244 7.33 -19.38 -2.61
CA LYS A 244 5.95 -19.09 -3.06
C LYS A 244 4.92 -19.38 -1.96
N LYS A 245 5.06 -20.53 -1.29
CA LYS A 245 4.16 -20.92 -0.19
C LYS A 245 4.24 -19.93 0.98
N ALA A 246 5.45 -19.56 1.39
CA ALA A 246 5.66 -18.59 2.46
C ALA A 246 5.12 -17.19 2.11
N PHE A 247 5.18 -16.77 0.84
CA PHE A 247 4.57 -15.53 0.37
C PHE A 247 3.04 -15.58 0.43
N ALA A 248 2.44 -16.68 0.00
CA ALA A 248 0.99 -16.87 0.07
C ALA A 248 0.46 -16.80 1.51
N GLU A 249 1.16 -17.43 2.46
CA GLU A 249 0.82 -17.39 3.90
C GLU A 249 0.89 -15.97 4.49
N ARG A 250 1.67 -15.06 3.87
CA ARG A 250 1.81 -13.65 4.27
C ARG A 250 0.95 -12.69 3.45
N GLY A 251 0.10 -13.21 2.55
CA GLY A 251 -0.73 -12.40 1.65
C GLY A 251 0.07 -11.62 0.59
N ILE A 252 1.31 -12.03 0.30
CA ILE A 252 2.15 -11.43 -0.73
C ILE A 252 1.82 -12.12 -2.06
N SER A 253 1.25 -11.37 -3.00
CA SER A 253 0.96 -11.89 -4.34
C SER A 253 2.23 -11.98 -5.18
N ILE A 254 2.30 -13.04 -5.99
CA ILE A 254 3.39 -13.28 -6.92
C ILE A 254 2.99 -12.72 -8.29
N ILE A 255 3.93 -12.10 -8.98
CA ILE A 255 3.75 -11.51 -10.30
C ILE A 255 3.89 -12.61 -11.37
N PRO A 256 2.82 -12.93 -12.13
CA PRO A 256 2.93 -13.81 -13.28
C PRO A 256 3.90 -13.20 -14.32
N VAL A 257 4.72 -14.04 -14.96
CA VAL A 257 5.75 -13.57 -15.90
C VAL A 257 5.17 -12.71 -17.04
N GLU A 258 4.06 -13.15 -17.63
CA GLU A 258 3.38 -12.41 -18.69
C GLU A 258 2.91 -11.01 -18.24
N VAL A 259 2.33 -10.92 -17.04
CA VAL A 259 1.87 -9.65 -16.48
C VAL A 259 3.04 -8.72 -16.21
N GLY A 260 4.08 -9.21 -15.53
CA GLY A 260 5.24 -8.38 -15.18
C GLY A 260 6.00 -7.87 -16.41
N THR A 261 6.20 -8.72 -17.43
CA THR A 261 6.86 -8.30 -18.68
C THR A 261 6.03 -7.27 -19.43
N GLN A 262 4.71 -7.41 -19.46
CA GLN A 262 3.81 -6.39 -20.03
C GLN A 262 3.87 -5.08 -19.25
N MET A 263 3.95 -5.12 -17.92
CA MET A 263 4.09 -3.91 -17.11
C MET A 263 5.39 -3.15 -17.43
N LEU A 264 6.51 -3.84 -17.66
CA LEU A 264 7.74 -3.16 -18.10
C LEU A 264 7.55 -2.40 -19.41
N VAL A 265 6.84 -2.99 -20.38
CA VAL A 265 6.52 -2.32 -21.64
C VAL A 265 5.63 -1.11 -21.40
N ASN A 266 4.62 -1.23 -20.52
CA ASN A 266 3.73 -0.12 -20.18
C ASN A 266 4.49 1.04 -19.54
N GLU A 267 5.43 0.78 -18.63
CA GLU A 267 6.24 1.82 -17.98
C GLU A 267 7.11 2.60 -18.98
N LEU A 268 7.43 2.03 -20.14
CA LEU A 268 8.13 2.75 -21.21
C LEU A 268 7.22 3.67 -22.04
N HIS A 269 5.91 3.67 -21.79
CA HIS A 269 4.96 4.56 -22.46
C HIS A 269 5.19 6.02 -22.03
N PRO A 270 5.12 7.00 -22.96
CA PRO A 270 5.35 8.41 -22.64
C PRO A 270 4.57 9.01 -21.49
N ALA A 271 3.37 8.49 -21.22
CA ALA A 271 2.53 8.93 -20.10
C ALA A 271 3.20 8.76 -18.72
N TYR A 272 4.21 7.90 -18.63
CA TYR A 272 4.95 7.62 -17.40
C TYR A 272 6.37 8.21 -17.40
N GLN A 273 6.74 8.99 -18.43
CA GLN A 273 8.10 9.52 -18.58
C GLN A 273 8.58 10.37 -17.39
N ASP A 274 7.67 10.97 -16.63
CA ASP A 274 7.97 11.78 -15.47
C ASP A 274 7.84 11.03 -14.13
N HIS A 275 7.72 9.70 -14.18
CA HIS A 275 7.69 8.82 -13.00
C HIS A 275 9.00 8.02 -12.89
N PRO A 276 10.04 8.57 -12.23
CA PRO A 276 11.35 7.93 -12.14
C PRO A 276 11.37 6.64 -11.30
N GLN A 277 10.28 6.31 -10.61
CA GLN A 277 10.19 5.16 -9.72
C GLN A 277 8.76 4.63 -9.66
N VAL A 278 8.61 3.31 -9.73
CA VAL A 278 7.31 2.63 -9.62
C VAL A 278 7.45 1.33 -8.82
N VAL A 279 6.42 0.99 -8.04
CA VAL A 279 6.31 -0.29 -7.35
C VAL A 279 5.33 -1.17 -8.11
N ILE A 280 5.78 -2.34 -8.56
CA ILE A 280 4.93 -3.35 -9.19
C ILE A 280 4.97 -4.61 -8.32
N GLY A 281 3.88 -4.86 -7.60
CA GLY A 281 3.73 -5.99 -6.68
C GLY A 281 2.90 -5.65 -5.46
N SER A 282 2.72 -6.62 -4.54
CA SER A 282 2.06 -6.36 -3.26
C SER A 282 2.99 -5.59 -2.31
N PRO A 283 2.45 -4.65 -1.50
CA PRO A 283 3.21 -4.05 -0.41
C PRO A 283 3.74 -5.13 0.53
N MET A 284 5.01 -5.06 0.90
CA MET A 284 5.55 -5.94 1.94
C MET A 284 5.20 -5.34 3.30
N LYS A 285 4.25 -5.94 4.01
CA LYS A 285 3.97 -5.58 5.41
C LYS A 285 5.01 -6.27 6.28
N LEU A 286 5.75 -5.50 7.06
CA LEU A 286 6.58 -6.07 8.12
C LEU A 286 5.67 -6.85 9.08
N PRO A 287 6.05 -8.07 9.50
CA PRO A 287 5.34 -8.74 10.57
C PRO A 287 5.41 -7.86 11.84
N PRO A 288 4.35 -7.82 12.66
CA PRO A 288 4.42 -7.12 13.94
C PRO A 288 5.60 -7.63 14.75
N ALA A 289 6.31 -6.72 15.41
CA ALA A 289 7.25 -7.14 16.43
C ALA A 289 6.49 -7.84 17.57
N PRO A 290 7.07 -8.89 18.19
CA PRO A 290 6.51 -9.48 19.41
C PRO A 290 6.31 -8.39 20.47
N LEU A 291 5.18 -8.46 21.18
CA LEU A 291 4.89 -7.50 22.24
C LEU A 291 5.81 -7.75 23.45
N GLY A 292 6.55 -6.73 23.88
CA GLY A 292 7.29 -6.77 25.15
C GLY A 292 6.34 -6.75 26.36
N LEU A 293 6.82 -7.13 27.54
CA LEU A 293 6.00 -7.20 28.78
C LEU A 293 5.70 -5.84 29.42
N GLU A 294 6.55 -4.83 29.20
CA GLU A 294 6.44 -3.53 29.86
C GLU A 294 5.35 -2.65 29.24
N LEU A 295 4.44 -2.12 30.06
CA LEU A 295 3.44 -1.15 29.62
C LEU A 295 4.08 0.23 29.43
N ARG A 296 3.75 0.89 28.31
CA ARG A 296 4.30 2.19 27.92
C ARG A 296 3.23 3.27 27.82
N SER A 297 3.68 4.52 27.84
CA SER A 297 2.83 5.70 27.62
C SER A 297 3.41 6.55 26.51
N TYR A 298 2.53 7.13 25.70
CA TYR A 298 2.87 7.92 24.52
C TYR A 298 2.10 9.23 24.53
N ARG A 299 2.67 10.23 23.87
CA ARG A 299 2.03 11.54 23.66
C ARG A 299 2.19 11.94 22.20
N ILE A 300 1.07 12.18 21.55
CA ILE A 300 1.01 12.68 20.17
C ILE A 300 0.49 14.11 20.22
N ARG A 301 1.27 15.06 19.69
CA ARG A 301 0.91 16.48 19.64
C ARG A 301 0.33 16.81 18.28
N ARG A 302 -0.75 17.57 18.25
CA ARG A 302 -1.43 18.00 17.03
C ARG A 302 -1.79 19.48 17.12
N ARG A 303 -1.39 20.22 16.10
CA ARG A 303 -1.93 21.55 15.83
C ARG A 303 -3.07 21.40 14.82
N MET A 304 -4.22 21.97 15.14
CA MET A 304 -5.40 21.93 14.28
C MET A 304 -5.77 23.36 13.89
N THR A 305 -5.99 23.58 12.60
CA THR A 305 -6.52 24.82 12.05
C THR A 305 -7.69 24.51 11.12
N LEU A 306 -8.56 25.50 10.87
CA LEU A 306 -9.66 25.34 9.90
C LEU A 306 -9.13 25.09 8.48
N ALA A 307 -8.07 25.82 8.08
CA ALA A 307 -7.49 25.71 6.75
C ALA A 307 -6.95 24.30 6.45
N GLU A 308 -6.41 23.60 7.45
CA GLU A 308 -5.88 22.23 7.33
C GLU A 308 -6.96 21.16 7.54
N ASN A 309 -8.18 21.53 7.89
CA ASN A 309 -9.30 20.61 8.15
C ASN A 309 -10.61 21.13 7.52
N PRO A 310 -10.70 21.18 6.17
CA PRO A 310 -11.83 21.82 5.47
C PRO A 310 -13.20 21.23 5.82
N PHE A 311 -13.30 19.93 6.12
CA PHE A 311 -14.55 19.30 6.54
C PHE A 311 -15.23 19.95 7.76
N LEU A 312 -14.49 20.71 8.57
CA LEU A 312 -15.05 21.40 9.74
C LEU A 312 -16.08 22.48 9.35
N HIS A 313 -15.98 23.03 8.14
CA HIS A 313 -17.02 23.92 7.61
C HIS A 313 -18.39 23.22 7.50
N ASP A 314 -18.36 21.90 7.30
CA ASP A 314 -19.53 21.04 7.19
C ASP A 314 -19.98 20.44 8.54
N HIS A 315 -19.32 20.80 9.64
CA HIS A 315 -19.72 20.40 10.99
C HIS A 315 -19.74 21.62 11.92
N THR A 316 -20.76 22.45 11.71
CA THR A 316 -20.93 23.75 12.37
C THR A 316 -22.16 23.72 13.27
N ILE A 317 -21.96 23.94 14.57
CA ILE A 317 -23.05 23.96 15.57
C ILE A 317 -23.24 25.40 16.04
N ALA A 318 -24.45 25.94 15.91
CA ALA A 318 -24.78 27.33 16.25
C ALA A 318 -23.76 28.34 15.66
N GLY A 319 -23.46 28.20 14.37
CA GLY A 319 -22.53 29.07 13.63
C GLY A 319 -21.04 28.86 13.92
N SER A 320 -20.67 27.97 14.83
CA SER A 320 -19.26 27.70 15.17
C SER A 320 -18.81 26.32 14.65
N PRO A 321 -17.70 26.22 13.90
CA PRO A 321 -17.13 24.93 13.53
C PRO A 321 -16.66 24.17 14.78
N VAL A 322 -17.06 22.91 14.89
CA VAL A 322 -16.76 22.05 16.05
C VAL A 322 -16.14 20.75 15.54
N LEU A 323 -15.12 20.25 16.23
CA LEU A 323 -14.58 18.92 15.92
C LEU A 323 -15.64 17.85 16.23
N PRO A 324 -16.06 17.02 15.25
CA PRO A 324 -16.93 15.88 15.52
C PRO A 324 -16.29 14.96 16.57
N ALA A 325 -17.09 14.50 17.52
CA ALA A 325 -16.60 13.57 18.55
C ALA A 325 -16.07 12.26 17.93
N THR A 326 -16.63 11.88 16.78
CA THR A 326 -16.21 10.72 15.98
C THR A 326 -14.84 10.92 15.34
N CYS A 327 -14.50 12.13 14.89
CA CYS A 327 -13.15 12.49 14.44
C CYS A 327 -12.14 12.43 15.60
N ALA A 328 -12.53 12.91 16.79
CA ALA A 328 -11.70 12.79 17.99
C ALA A 328 -11.43 11.33 18.37
N LYS A 329 -12.46 10.47 18.31
CA LYS A 329 -12.34 9.02 18.48
C LYS A 329 -11.41 8.41 17.41
N SER A 330 -11.57 8.78 16.14
CA SER A 330 -10.70 8.30 15.06
C SER A 330 -9.24 8.70 15.28
N TRP A 331 -8.97 9.89 15.82
CA TRP A 331 -7.60 10.26 16.20
C TRP A 331 -7.04 9.35 17.31
N MET A 332 -7.83 9.04 18.35
CA MET A 332 -7.42 8.07 19.39
C MET A 332 -7.12 6.69 18.81
N VAL A 333 -8.01 6.18 17.95
CA VAL A 333 -7.88 4.88 17.29
C VAL A 333 -6.62 4.83 16.42
N ASN A 334 -6.47 5.81 15.52
CA ASN A 334 -5.34 5.86 14.58
C ASN A 334 -4.01 5.99 15.33
N GLY A 335 -3.97 6.77 16.42
CA GLY A 335 -2.77 6.88 17.26
C GLY A 335 -2.37 5.55 17.89
N CYS A 336 -3.33 4.74 18.35
CA CYS A 336 -3.07 3.41 18.87
C CYS A 336 -2.57 2.44 17.77
N GLU A 337 -3.20 2.43 16.59
CA GLU A 337 -2.82 1.55 15.47
C GLU A 337 -1.42 1.87 14.91
N GLU A 338 -1.03 3.15 14.88
CA GLU A 338 0.30 3.59 14.43
C GLU A 338 1.42 3.13 15.38
N ILE A 339 1.14 2.99 16.68
CA ILE A 339 2.10 2.46 17.66
C ILE A 339 2.26 0.94 17.52
N TYR A 340 1.20 0.22 17.13
CA TYR A 340 1.18 -1.23 17.02
C TYR A 340 0.80 -1.73 15.62
N PRO A 341 1.70 -1.59 14.62
CA PRO A 341 1.48 -2.12 13.28
C PRO A 341 1.08 -3.59 13.29
N GLY A 342 0.00 -3.92 12.60
CA GLY A 342 -0.51 -5.28 12.48
C GLY A 342 -1.46 -5.73 13.60
N TYR A 343 -1.81 -4.84 14.53
CA TYR A 343 -3.03 -4.92 15.34
C TYR A 343 -4.05 -3.92 14.78
N THR A 344 -5.34 -4.24 14.86
CA THR A 344 -6.42 -3.45 14.27
C THR A 344 -7.47 -3.11 15.32
N TYR A 345 -8.06 -1.92 15.25
CA TYR A 345 -9.10 -1.49 16.18
C TYR A 345 -10.32 -2.40 16.12
N PHE A 346 -10.68 -2.93 17.29
CA PHE A 346 -11.86 -3.76 17.47
C PHE A 346 -12.94 -3.02 18.23
N SER A 347 -12.63 -2.50 19.41
CA SER A 347 -13.65 -1.94 20.30
C SER A 347 -13.18 -0.72 21.08
N CYS A 348 -14.15 0.11 21.47
CA CYS A 348 -13.94 1.16 22.45
C CYS A 348 -14.99 1.09 23.57
N GLN A 349 -14.58 1.45 24.78
CA GLN A 349 -15.46 1.53 25.94
C GLN A 349 -15.38 2.92 26.56
N ASP A 350 -16.51 3.36 27.13
CA ASP A 350 -16.61 4.61 27.89
C ASP A 350 -16.04 5.83 27.17
N PHE A 351 -16.37 5.98 25.89
CA PHE A 351 -16.03 7.18 25.15
C PHE A 351 -16.86 8.36 25.68
N LYS A 352 -16.16 9.37 26.21
CA LYS A 352 -16.78 10.54 26.86
C LYS A 352 -16.39 11.83 26.16
N VAL A 353 -17.37 12.67 25.88
CA VAL A 353 -17.16 14.08 25.52
C VAL A 353 -17.15 14.90 26.80
N LEU A 354 -15.96 15.34 27.23
CA LEU A 354 -15.78 16.14 28.45
C LEU A 354 -15.89 17.64 28.13
N LYS A 355 -15.25 18.06 27.03
CA LYS A 355 -15.33 19.42 26.48
C LYS A 355 -15.06 19.39 24.99
N GLY A 356 -16.06 19.79 24.19
CA GLY A 356 -15.91 19.93 22.74
C GLY A 356 -14.75 20.85 22.34
N ILE A 357 -14.21 20.63 21.14
CA ILE A 357 -13.19 21.50 20.54
C ILE A 357 -13.89 22.38 19.49
N THR A 358 -14.02 23.66 19.81
CA THR A 358 -14.62 24.67 18.92
C THR A 358 -13.52 25.49 18.27
N PHE A 359 -13.59 25.68 16.95
CA PHE A 359 -12.61 26.45 16.19
C PHE A 359 -12.99 27.93 16.16
N ASN A 360 -12.65 28.62 17.24
CA ASN A 360 -12.85 30.06 17.40
C ASN A 360 -11.59 30.71 18.02
N SER A 361 -11.68 31.98 18.44
CA SER A 361 -10.56 32.73 19.04
C SER A 361 -10.00 32.10 20.33
N THR A 362 -10.72 31.16 20.95
CA THR A 362 -10.29 30.45 22.17
C THR A 362 -9.69 29.08 21.90
N LEU A 363 -9.53 28.67 20.63
CA LEU A 363 -8.90 27.41 20.25
C LEU A 363 -7.46 27.33 20.76
N ALA A 364 -7.11 26.21 21.40
CA ALA A 364 -5.76 25.98 21.88
C ALA A 364 -4.77 25.83 20.70
N LYS A 365 -3.56 26.37 20.85
CA LYS A 365 -2.49 26.26 19.83
C LYS A 365 -2.08 24.81 19.53
N GLU A 366 -2.20 23.94 20.53
CA GLU A 366 -1.82 22.54 20.46
C GLU A 366 -2.79 21.69 21.29
N HIS A 367 -3.08 20.50 20.77
CA HIS A 367 -3.81 19.44 21.45
C HIS A 367 -2.91 18.21 21.57
N ILE A 368 -3.07 17.47 22.66
CA ILE A 368 -2.24 16.32 22.99
C ILE A 368 -3.15 15.11 23.15
N LEU A 369 -2.88 14.07 22.37
CA LEU A 369 -3.40 12.73 22.59
C LEU A 369 -2.42 11.98 23.49
N GLU A 370 -2.85 11.69 24.72
CA GLU A 370 -2.16 10.78 25.62
C GLU A 370 -2.69 9.36 25.42
N ILE A 371 -1.78 8.41 25.25
CA ILE A 371 -2.08 6.99 25.08
C ILE A 371 -1.30 6.23 26.15
N GLN A 372 -2.00 5.53 27.03
CA GLN A 372 -1.41 4.72 28.07
C GLN A 372 -1.82 3.26 27.86
N GLU A 373 -0.85 2.37 27.71
CA GLU A 373 -1.11 0.93 27.67
C GLU A 373 -1.66 0.48 29.03
N VAL A 374 -2.75 -0.29 28.98
CA VAL A 374 -3.44 -0.84 30.16
C VAL A 374 -3.19 -2.34 30.28
N ALA A 375 -3.27 -3.05 29.16
CA ALA A 375 -3.02 -4.48 29.08
C ALA A 375 -2.57 -4.85 27.67
N LYS A 376 -1.77 -5.92 27.56
CA LYS A 376 -1.41 -6.49 26.25
C LYS A 376 -1.04 -7.95 26.37
N VAL A 377 -1.40 -8.71 25.34
CA VAL A 377 -1.11 -10.13 25.21
C VAL A 377 -0.59 -10.36 23.80
N ASP A 378 0.64 -10.84 23.69
CA ASP A 378 1.30 -11.07 22.40
C ASP A 378 0.50 -12.05 21.54
N GLY A 379 0.28 -11.69 20.28
CA GLY A 379 -0.53 -12.45 19.33
C GLY A 379 -2.04 -12.33 19.52
N ASP A 380 -2.53 -11.58 20.51
CA ASP A 380 -3.96 -11.46 20.81
C ASP A 380 -4.43 -9.99 20.80
N PHE A 381 -4.12 -9.20 21.83
CA PHE A 381 -4.66 -7.83 21.94
C PHE A 381 -3.75 -6.82 22.63
N VAL A 382 -4.05 -5.54 22.41
CA VAL A 382 -3.50 -4.40 23.16
C VAL A 382 -4.63 -3.46 23.55
N GLU A 383 -4.69 -3.09 24.82
CA GLU A 383 -5.69 -2.18 25.39
C GLU A 383 -5.03 -0.89 25.90
N PHE A 384 -5.71 0.23 25.66
CA PHE A 384 -5.22 1.56 25.95
C PHE A 384 -6.26 2.41 26.66
N GLN A 385 -5.81 3.20 27.64
CA GLN A 385 -6.52 4.38 28.09
C GLN A 385 -6.03 5.56 27.26
N THR A 386 -6.96 6.24 26.58
CA THR A 386 -6.68 7.41 25.75
C THR A 386 -7.35 8.66 26.30
N LYS A 387 -6.68 9.80 26.15
CA LYS A 387 -7.22 11.13 26.49
C LYS A 387 -6.76 12.16 25.48
N ILE A 388 -7.66 13.02 25.03
CA ILE A 388 -7.30 14.24 24.29
C ILE A 388 -7.42 15.42 25.25
N LEU A 389 -6.35 16.21 25.35
CA LEU A 389 -6.28 17.38 26.21
C LEU A 389 -5.61 18.57 25.51
N SER A 390 -5.82 19.76 26.05
CA SER A 390 -5.08 20.96 25.69
C SER A 390 -4.61 21.69 26.95
N LYS A 391 -3.70 22.66 26.78
CA LYS A 391 -3.29 23.56 27.85
C LYS A 391 -3.73 25.00 27.52
N THR A 392 -4.26 25.67 28.52
CA THR A 392 -4.48 27.13 28.50
C THR A 392 -3.15 27.88 28.52
N PRO A 393 -3.12 29.17 28.12
CA PRO A 393 -1.92 30.01 28.26
C PRO A 393 -1.38 30.05 29.71
N GLU A 394 -2.26 29.95 30.70
CA GLU A 394 -1.93 29.91 32.14
C GLU A 394 -1.50 28.52 32.62
N GLY A 395 -1.37 27.53 31.71
CA GLY A 395 -0.87 26.19 31.99
C GLY A 395 -1.91 25.20 32.56
N ARG A 396 -3.18 25.60 32.73
CA ARG A 396 -4.27 24.69 33.16
C ARG A 396 -4.62 23.70 32.06
N THR A 397 -4.82 22.44 32.44
CA THR A 397 -5.22 21.35 31.53
C THR A 397 -6.73 21.35 31.30
N HIS A 398 -7.14 21.32 30.04
CA HIS A 398 -8.52 21.03 29.64
C HIS A 398 -8.58 19.63 29.03
N TYR A 399 -9.38 18.75 29.62
CA TYR A 399 -9.67 17.43 29.04
C TYR A 399 -10.85 17.54 28.08
N HIS A 400 -10.67 17.06 26.85
CA HIS A 400 -11.68 17.15 25.81
C HIS A 400 -12.42 15.83 25.61
N PHE A 401 -11.67 14.73 25.49
CA PHE A 401 -12.22 13.40 25.21
C PHE A 401 -11.43 12.33 25.96
N SER A 402 -12.07 11.21 26.29
CA SER A 402 -11.41 10.02 26.84
C SER A 402 -12.09 8.74 26.39
N SER A 403 -11.34 7.66 26.23
CA SER A 403 -11.87 6.32 25.91
C SER A 403 -10.90 5.22 26.31
N LEU A 404 -11.42 4.03 26.61
CA LEU A 404 -10.66 2.80 26.51
C LEU A 404 -10.72 2.29 25.06
N ILE A 405 -9.58 1.92 24.48
CA ILE A 405 -9.45 1.44 23.11
C ILE A 405 -8.81 0.06 23.13
N LYS A 406 -9.39 -0.89 22.40
CA LYS A 406 -8.83 -2.24 22.21
C LYS A 406 -8.48 -2.47 20.74
N LEU A 407 -7.22 -2.82 20.51
CA LEU A 407 -6.76 -3.38 19.25
C LEU A 407 -6.60 -4.89 19.40
N VAL A 408 -6.86 -5.65 18.35
CA VAL A 408 -6.63 -7.09 18.33
C VAL A 408 -5.82 -7.50 17.10
N LYS A 409 -5.15 -8.64 17.22
CA LYS A 409 -4.33 -9.22 16.16
C LYS A 409 -5.17 -9.87 15.07
N ASN A 410 -6.21 -10.58 15.48
CA ASN A 410 -7.12 -11.31 14.62
C ASN A 410 -8.53 -10.77 14.81
N MET A 411 -9.16 -10.34 13.72
CA MET A 411 -10.54 -9.86 13.76
C MET A 411 -11.51 -11.00 14.05
N PRO A 412 -12.43 -10.82 15.04
CA PRO A 412 -13.57 -11.71 15.19
C PRO A 412 -14.45 -11.70 13.94
N GLU A 413 -15.17 -12.79 13.71
CA GLU A 413 -16.12 -12.86 12.62
C GLU A 413 -17.25 -11.84 12.80
N ALA A 414 -17.63 -11.18 11.71
CA ALA A 414 -18.70 -10.20 11.72
C ALA A 414 -20.07 -10.88 11.93
N PRO A 415 -20.82 -10.53 12.99
CA PRO A 415 -22.12 -11.13 13.25
C PRO A 415 -23.19 -10.69 12.22
N ILE A 416 -24.28 -11.44 12.17
CA ILE A 416 -25.50 -11.08 11.43
C ILE A 416 -26.47 -10.37 12.38
N TYR A 417 -27.06 -9.28 11.90
CA TYR A 417 -28.12 -8.54 12.57
C TYR A 417 -29.49 -9.12 12.22
N GLU A 418 -29.97 -10.02 13.07
CA GLU A 418 -31.24 -10.74 12.85
C GLU A 418 -32.49 -9.85 12.94
N ALA A 419 -32.43 -8.75 13.69
CA ALA A 419 -33.55 -7.82 13.87
C ALA A 419 -33.63 -6.74 12.77
N MET A 420 -32.95 -6.93 11.65
CA MET A 420 -32.95 -6.01 10.52
C MET A 420 -34.36 -5.84 9.94
N ASP A 421 -34.75 -4.59 9.65
CA ASP A 421 -35.98 -4.27 8.92
C ASP A 421 -35.70 -3.26 7.81
N LEU A 422 -35.76 -3.73 6.56
CA LEU A 422 -35.54 -2.90 5.37
C LEU A 422 -36.84 -2.60 4.62
N ARG A 423 -38.00 -2.86 5.22
CA ARG A 423 -39.28 -2.51 4.61
C ARG A 423 -39.45 -1.00 4.61
N GLU A 424 -40.07 -0.51 3.55
CA GLU A 424 -40.42 0.89 3.42
C GLU A 424 -41.83 1.11 3.95
N ASP A 425 -41.98 1.89 5.03
CA ASP A 425 -43.30 2.24 5.57
C ASP A 425 -43.89 3.50 4.91
N ASN A 426 -43.05 4.28 4.20
CA ASN A 426 -43.39 5.56 3.58
C ASN A 426 -43.98 6.59 4.55
N ILE A 427 -43.69 6.47 5.86
CA ILE A 427 -44.07 7.47 6.86
C ILE A 427 -43.23 8.73 6.66
N VAL A 428 -41.92 8.58 6.48
CA VAL A 428 -41.01 9.69 6.16
C VAL A 428 -40.84 9.75 4.64
N THR A 429 -41.44 10.77 4.01
CA THR A 429 -41.36 10.99 2.56
C THR A 429 -40.20 11.89 2.13
N ASP A 430 -39.56 12.56 3.10
CA ASP A 430 -38.38 13.39 2.90
C ASP A 430 -37.23 12.55 2.30
N THR A 431 -36.47 13.15 1.38
CA THR A 431 -35.35 12.47 0.70
C THR A 431 -34.06 13.26 0.86
N ALA A 432 -32.92 12.58 0.97
CA ALA A 432 -31.55 13.11 1.02
C ALA A 432 -31.39 14.58 1.47
N LYS A 433 -31.60 15.56 0.59
CA LYS A 433 -31.44 16.99 0.86
C LYS A 433 -32.41 17.55 1.90
N ASP A 434 -33.63 17.01 1.97
CA ASP A 434 -34.70 17.51 2.84
C ASP A 434 -34.30 17.44 4.32
N PHE A 435 -33.53 16.41 4.71
CA PHE A 435 -33.03 16.23 6.07
C PHE A 435 -32.07 17.34 6.54
N TYR A 436 -31.47 18.08 5.60
CA TYR A 436 -30.39 19.03 5.87
C TYR A 436 -30.76 20.48 5.51
N GLN A 437 -31.86 20.73 4.80
CA GLN A 437 -32.18 22.05 4.22
C GLN A 437 -33.52 22.64 4.70
N ASN A 438 -34.39 21.86 5.35
CA ASN A 438 -35.76 22.26 5.68
C ASN A 438 -35.95 22.76 7.13
N GLY A 439 -35.48 23.99 7.40
CA GLY A 439 -35.83 24.77 8.60
C GLY A 439 -35.05 24.45 9.88
N ASP A 440 -35.49 25.04 11.00
CA ASP A 440 -34.79 25.07 12.31
C ASP A 440 -34.50 23.69 12.93
N LEU A 441 -35.15 22.63 12.43
CA LEU A 441 -35.02 21.25 12.91
C LEU A 441 -34.11 20.36 12.02
N SER A 442 -33.56 20.93 10.95
CA SER A 442 -32.65 20.22 10.03
C SER A 442 -31.37 19.78 10.73
N LEU A 443 -30.76 18.71 10.22
CA LEU A 443 -29.40 18.34 10.58
C LEU A 443 -28.44 19.50 10.22
N PHE A 444 -27.57 19.88 11.14
CA PHE A 444 -26.60 20.99 10.95
C PHE A 444 -25.42 20.65 10.00
N HIS A 445 -25.39 19.42 9.49
CA HIS A 445 -24.30 18.83 8.74
C HIS A 445 -24.24 19.35 7.29
N GLY A 446 -23.05 19.72 6.82
CA GLY A 446 -22.76 20.11 5.44
C GLY A 446 -22.35 18.93 4.54
N PRO A 447 -22.06 19.17 3.25
CA PRO A 447 -21.89 18.14 2.22
C PRO A 447 -20.97 16.96 2.55
N ALA A 448 -19.91 17.15 3.32
CA ALA A 448 -19.03 16.07 3.77
C ALA A 448 -19.76 14.98 4.61
N PHE A 449 -20.85 15.34 5.29
CA PHE A 449 -21.60 14.49 6.21
C PHE A 449 -23.03 14.16 5.72
N GLN A 450 -23.46 14.73 4.59
CA GLN A 450 -24.81 14.54 4.03
C GLN A 450 -24.91 13.23 3.24
N LYS A 451 -24.94 12.09 3.94
CA LYS A 451 -24.85 10.75 3.32
C LYS A 451 -26.02 9.81 3.64
N ILE A 452 -27.07 10.31 4.31
CA ILE A 452 -28.35 9.60 4.44
C ILE A 452 -29.11 9.78 3.14
N THR A 453 -29.45 8.67 2.47
CA THR A 453 -30.21 8.72 1.21
C THR A 453 -31.71 8.72 1.47
N LYS A 454 -32.16 7.88 2.42
CA LYS A 454 -33.58 7.67 2.73
C LYS A 454 -33.78 7.12 4.14
N VAL A 455 -34.90 7.47 4.78
CA VAL A 455 -35.43 6.74 5.94
C VAL A 455 -36.38 5.66 5.44
N LEU A 456 -36.09 4.39 5.71
CA LEU A 456 -36.90 3.26 5.26
C LEU A 456 -38.12 3.06 6.15
N ASN A 457 -37.90 3.07 7.46
CA ASN A 457 -38.96 2.92 8.43
C ASN A 457 -38.68 3.68 9.73
N ILE A 458 -39.76 4.03 10.41
CA ILE A 458 -39.74 4.72 11.70
C ILE A 458 -40.89 4.23 12.61
N SER A 459 -40.58 4.00 13.88
CA SER A 459 -41.54 3.68 14.93
C SER A 459 -41.15 4.38 16.24
N SER A 460 -41.92 4.18 17.33
CA SER A 460 -41.53 4.66 18.66
C SER A 460 -40.27 4.00 19.22
N GLU A 461 -39.83 2.88 18.65
CA GLU A 461 -38.72 2.07 19.17
C GLU A 461 -37.53 1.98 18.20
N LYS A 462 -37.70 2.37 16.93
CA LYS A 462 -36.67 2.18 15.91
C LYS A 462 -36.75 3.19 14.78
N LEU A 463 -35.60 3.53 14.19
CA LEU A 463 -35.50 4.14 12.86
C LEU A 463 -34.47 3.36 12.04
N THR A 464 -34.81 3.03 10.79
CA THR A 464 -33.85 2.44 9.84
C THR A 464 -33.61 3.41 8.68
N ALA A 465 -32.36 3.78 8.46
CA ALA A 465 -31.94 4.65 7.36
C ALA A 465 -31.05 3.90 6.37
N GLU A 466 -31.23 4.17 5.09
CA GLU A 466 -30.28 3.86 4.05
C GLU A 466 -29.27 5.01 3.90
N CYS A 467 -28.00 4.64 3.75
CA CYS A 467 -26.87 5.53 3.64
C CYS A 467 -25.98 5.11 2.48
N CYS A 468 -25.26 6.06 1.88
CA CYS A 468 -24.24 5.76 0.88
C CYS A 468 -22.99 6.61 1.10
N TRP A 469 -21.88 5.95 1.46
CA TRP A 469 -20.62 6.64 1.67
C TRP A 469 -19.93 6.92 0.33
N GLN A 470 -19.97 8.19 -0.07
CA GLN A 470 -19.15 8.74 -1.14
C GLN A 470 -17.93 9.39 -0.53
N GLU A 471 -16.75 8.92 -0.90
CA GLU A 471 -15.48 9.44 -0.38
C GLU A 471 -15.31 10.93 -0.68
N ILE A 472 -14.92 11.69 0.35
CA ILE A 472 -14.41 13.05 0.20
C ILE A 472 -12.89 12.99 -0.01
N THR A 473 -12.34 13.95 -0.75
CA THR A 473 -10.91 13.95 -1.10
C THR A 473 -10.00 13.99 0.13
N ALA A 474 -8.77 13.47 0.02
CA ALA A 474 -7.79 13.54 1.10
C ALA A 474 -7.53 14.98 1.59
N LYS A 475 -7.67 15.97 0.69
CA LYS A 475 -7.58 17.40 1.03
C LYS A 475 -8.75 17.85 1.92
N GLU A 476 -9.98 17.42 1.62
CA GLU A 476 -11.17 17.75 2.41
C GLU A 476 -11.13 17.08 3.80
N GLN A 477 -10.66 15.82 3.86
CA GLN A 477 -10.49 15.08 5.12
C GLN A 477 -9.49 15.74 6.07
N GLY A 478 -8.52 16.49 5.52
CA GLY A 478 -7.50 17.19 6.30
C GLY A 478 -6.69 16.24 7.19
N GLN A 479 -6.61 16.54 8.48
CA GLN A 479 -5.84 15.75 9.46
C GLN A 479 -6.61 14.55 10.04
N PHE A 480 -7.81 14.24 9.52
CA PHE A 480 -8.67 13.16 10.01
C PHE A 480 -9.04 12.21 8.86
N PRO A 481 -8.05 11.45 8.34
CA PRO A 481 -8.26 10.59 7.20
C PRO A 481 -9.17 9.40 7.53
N VAL A 482 -9.95 8.97 6.55
CA VAL A 482 -10.66 7.69 6.59
C VAL A 482 -9.64 6.55 6.49
N LYS A 483 -9.53 5.77 7.56
CA LYS A 483 -8.73 4.53 7.61
C LYS A 483 -9.67 3.35 7.89
N TRP A 484 -9.22 2.38 8.69
CA TRP A 484 -10.09 1.32 9.20
C TRP A 484 -11.32 1.90 9.88
N HIS A 485 -11.14 2.81 10.84
CA HIS A 485 -12.24 3.53 11.46
C HIS A 485 -12.63 4.78 10.64
N ASN A 486 -13.85 4.80 10.09
CA ASN A 486 -14.37 5.94 9.33
C ASN A 486 -15.18 6.88 10.23
N PRO A 487 -14.67 8.06 10.61
CA PRO A 487 -15.37 8.96 11.53
C PRO A 487 -16.67 9.53 10.96
N TYR A 488 -16.76 9.71 9.64
CA TYR A 488 -17.93 10.29 8.97
C TYR A 488 -19.11 9.33 8.97
N ILE A 489 -18.87 8.03 8.80
CA ILE A 489 -19.93 7.00 8.86
C ILE A 489 -20.44 6.82 10.29
N ILE A 490 -19.53 6.86 11.27
CA ILE A 490 -19.93 6.79 12.68
C ILE A 490 -20.75 8.03 13.04
N ASP A 491 -20.38 9.20 12.55
CA ASP A 491 -21.16 10.43 12.71
C ASP A 491 -22.56 10.29 12.07
N LEU A 492 -22.60 9.82 10.82
CA LEU A 492 -23.83 9.53 10.09
C LEU A 492 -24.77 8.61 10.86
N SER A 493 -24.23 7.61 11.55
CA SER A 493 -25.06 6.73 12.39
C SER A 493 -25.79 7.50 13.48
N THR A 494 -25.14 8.49 14.09
CA THR A 494 -25.75 9.31 15.15
C THR A 494 -26.79 10.30 14.63
N GLN A 495 -26.71 10.70 13.35
CA GLN A 495 -27.70 11.57 12.72
C GLN A 495 -29.09 10.91 12.68
N THR A 496 -29.17 9.58 12.63
CA THR A 496 -30.45 8.85 12.63
C THR A 496 -31.27 9.04 13.91
N LEU A 497 -30.61 9.21 15.06
CA LEU A 497 -31.30 9.54 16.32
C LEU A 497 -31.90 10.95 16.27
N TRP A 498 -31.19 11.90 15.66
CA TRP A 498 -31.70 13.25 15.49
C TRP A 498 -32.96 13.24 14.61
N LEU A 499 -32.95 12.49 13.50
CA LEU A 499 -34.12 12.33 12.65
C LEU A 499 -35.29 11.71 13.40
N TRP A 500 -35.04 10.68 14.21
CA TRP A 500 -36.07 10.04 15.03
C TRP A 500 -36.68 11.00 16.06
N LEU A 501 -35.85 11.71 16.82
CA LEU A 501 -36.30 12.70 17.82
C LEU A 501 -37.09 13.86 17.18
N ASN A 502 -36.64 14.36 16.04
CA ASN A 502 -37.33 15.41 15.32
C ASN A 502 -38.71 14.91 14.84
N TYR A 503 -38.75 13.75 14.20
CA TYR A 503 -39.99 13.25 13.60
C TYR A 503 -41.05 12.93 14.66
N ILE A 504 -40.66 12.23 15.73
CA ILE A 504 -41.59 11.74 16.78
C ILE A 504 -41.85 12.80 17.87
N HIS A 505 -40.85 13.58 18.25
CA HIS A 505 -40.90 14.46 19.42
C HIS A 505 -40.69 15.95 19.13
N LYS A 506 -40.32 16.34 17.91
CA LYS A 506 -39.94 17.72 17.55
C LYS A 506 -38.78 18.25 18.40
N GLU A 507 -37.87 17.36 18.76
CA GLU A 507 -36.68 17.63 19.57
C GLU A 507 -35.39 17.35 18.79
N VAL A 508 -34.27 17.81 19.34
CA VAL A 508 -32.92 17.63 18.79
C VAL A 508 -31.96 17.25 19.91
N CYS A 509 -30.82 16.65 19.58
CA CYS A 509 -29.87 16.19 20.58
C CYS A 509 -28.41 16.38 20.17
N LEU A 510 -27.52 16.46 21.15
CA LEU A 510 -26.08 16.34 20.94
C LEU A 510 -25.55 15.02 21.52
N PRO A 511 -24.51 14.43 20.92
CA PRO A 511 -23.87 13.23 21.46
C PRO A 511 -23.20 13.53 22.81
N GLY A 512 -23.43 12.66 23.81
CA GLY A 512 -22.86 12.81 25.14
C GLY A 512 -21.80 11.74 25.46
N GLN A 513 -22.22 10.47 25.51
CA GLN A 513 -21.35 9.34 25.86
C GLN A 513 -21.64 8.16 24.93
N LEU A 514 -20.59 7.43 24.53
CA LEU A 514 -20.75 6.11 23.92
C LEU A 514 -20.27 5.07 24.92
N THR A 515 -21.17 4.20 25.38
CA THR A 515 -20.82 3.17 26.38
C THR A 515 -19.90 2.12 25.78
N TYR A 516 -20.29 1.57 24.62
CA TYR A 516 -19.53 0.50 23.97
C TYR A 516 -19.65 0.59 22.45
N CYS A 517 -18.55 0.36 21.73
CA CYS A 517 -18.59 0.21 20.28
C CYS A 517 -17.70 -0.94 19.83
N GLU A 518 -18.11 -1.64 18.78
CA GLU A 518 -17.33 -2.67 18.10
C GLU A 518 -17.32 -2.43 16.58
N GLN A 519 -16.21 -2.78 15.93
CA GLN A 519 -16.04 -2.73 14.49
C GLN A 519 -15.47 -4.07 14.00
N TYR A 520 -16.13 -4.66 13.01
CA TYR A 520 -15.78 -5.97 12.43
C TYR A 520 -15.32 -5.85 10.98
N LEU A 521 -15.90 -4.91 10.22
CA LEU A 521 -15.63 -4.71 8.80
C LEU A 521 -15.57 -3.23 8.45
N ALA A 522 -14.80 -2.90 7.42
CA ALA A 522 -14.86 -1.59 6.77
C ALA A 522 -16.15 -1.49 5.94
N VAL A 523 -16.78 -0.31 5.97
CA VAL A 523 -17.93 -0.03 5.10
C VAL A 523 -17.43 0.27 3.68
N PRO A 524 -17.96 -0.39 2.65
CA PRO A 524 -17.54 -0.18 1.27
C PRO A 524 -17.91 1.22 0.75
N PHE A 525 -17.09 1.74 -0.16
CA PHE A 525 -17.34 2.99 -0.87
C PHE A 525 -18.40 2.81 -1.96
N ASN A 526 -19.26 3.81 -2.14
CA ASN A 526 -20.26 3.87 -3.21
C ASN A 526 -21.21 2.65 -3.25
N VAL A 527 -21.41 2.00 -2.11
CA VAL A 527 -22.34 0.89 -1.94
C VAL A 527 -23.30 1.23 -0.81
N PRO A 528 -24.62 1.01 -0.98
CA PRO A 528 -25.58 1.24 0.09
C PRO A 528 -25.27 0.41 1.34
N PHE A 529 -25.40 1.04 2.49
CA PHE A 529 -25.41 0.40 3.79
C PHE A 529 -26.55 0.98 4.64
N TYR A 530 -26.85 0.32 5.74
CA TYR A 530 -28.00 0.66 6.56
C TYR A 530 -27.58 0.96 7.99
N VAL A 531 -28.24 1.93 8.59
CA VAL A 531 -28.13 2.24 10.01
C VAL A 531 -29.47 1.95 10.66
N SER A 532 -29.50 0.96 11.55
CA SER A 532 -30.61 0.70 12.45
C SER A 532 -30.36 1.41 13.79
N CYS A 533 -31.16 2.43 14.08
CA CYS A 533 -31.18 3.15 15.35
C CYS A 533 -32.27 2.54 16.24
N GLU A 534 -31.89 1.84 17.30
CA GLU A 534 -32.80 1.22 18.26
C GLU A 534 -32.89 2.07 19.52
N ILE A 535 -34.09 2.46 19.90
CA ILE A 535 -34.33 3.31 21.06
C ILE A 535 -34.46 2.43 22.29
N ILE A 536 -33.50 2.54 23.23
CA ILE A 536 -33.55 1.83 24.51
C ILE A 536 -34.43 2.60 25.50
N GLY A 537 -34.34 3.93 25.49
CA GLY A 537 -35.18 4.78 26.33
C GLY A 537 -34.94 6.27 26.12
N LYS A 538 -35.94 7.08 26.48
CA LYS A 538 -35.91 8.55 26.41
C LYS A 538 -36.36 9.13 27.76
N THR A 539 -35.71 10.19 28.19
CA THR A 539 -36.14 11.08 29.28
C THR A 539 -36.37 12.49 28.72
N ASP A 540 -36.76 13.43 29.58
CA ASP A 540 -36.90 14.86 29.18
C ASP A 540 -35.55 15.50 28.80
N THR A 541 -34.45 14.93 29.28
CA THR A 541 -33.10 15.52 29.13
C THR A 541 -32.15 14.69 28.27
N GLY A 542 -32.53 13.47 27.87
CA GLY A 542 -31.67 12.63 27.06
C GLY A 542 -32.34 11.41 26.46
N ALA A 543 -31.57 10.68 25.65
CA ALA A 543 -31.98 9.40 25.06
C ALA A 543 -30.82 8.40 25.13
N THR A 544 -31.16 7.12 25.27
CA THR A 544 -30.22 5.99 25.20
C THR A 544 -30.60 5.12 24.01
N VAL A 545 -29.63 4.83 23.15
CA VAL A 545 -29.88 4.13 21.88
C VAL A 545 -28.75 3.17 21.51
N ASN A 546 -29.07 2.21 20.66
CA ASN A 546 -28.07 1.44 19.90
C ASN A 546 -28.06 1.91 18.44
N PHE A 547 -26.89 1.91 17.82
CA PHE A 547 -26.74 2.06 16.38
C PHE A 547 -26.08 0.81 15.83
N ILE A 548 -26.74 0.14 14.89
CA ILE A 548 -26.20 -1.03 14.18
C ILE A 548 -25.99 -0.64 12.71
N ILE A 549 -24.74 -0.71 12.25
CA ILE A 549 -24.37 -0.40 10.87
C ILE A 549 -24.16 -1.72 10.14
N HIS A 550 -24.94 -1.99 9.10
CA HIS A 550 -24.95 -3.30 8.44
C HIS A 550 -25.21 -3.21 6.94
N ASN A 551 -24.91 -4.30 6.22
CA ASN A 551 -25.25 -4.43 4.80
C ASN A 551 -26.69 -4.92 4.61
N ARG A 552 -27.09 -5.13 3.35
CA ARG A 552 -28.44 -5.59 3.00
C ARG A 552 -28.78 -7.00 3.51
N GLN A 553 -27.78 -7.83 3.79
CA GLN A 553 -27.94 -9.17 4.35
C GLN A 553 -27.84 -9.18 5.89
N GLY A 554 -27.81 -8.01 6.52
CA GLY A 554 -27.66 -7.89 7.98
C GLY A 554 -26.23 -8.09 8.48
N LYS A 555 -25.23 -8.33 7.63
CA LYS A 555 -23.84 -8.47 8.08
C LYS A 555 -23.35 -7.15 8.68
N ILE A 556 -22.92 -7.20 9.95
CA ILE A 556 -22.60 -6.01 10.73
C ILE A 556 -21.20 -5.50 10.35
N TYR A 557 -21.12 -4.21 10.02
CA TYR A 557 -19.86 -3.49 9.88
C TYR A 557 -19.36 -3.02 11.25
N SER A 558 -20.23 -2.34 12.00
CA SER A 558 -19.96 -1.87 13.35
C SER A 558 -21.25 -1.68 14.14
N LYS A 559 -21.13 -1.64 15.46
CA LYS A 559 -22.24 -1.36 16.36
C LYS A 559 -21.81 -0.44 17.50
N ILE A 560 -22.73 0.40 17.94
CA ILE A 560 -22.59 1.32 19.06
C ILE A 560 -23.72 0.99 20.01
N LEU A 561 -23.38 0.52 21.21
CA LEU A 561 -24.36 0.05 22.19
C LEU A 561 -24.44 1.02 23.37
N GLY A 562 -25.67 1.35 23.76
CA GLY A 562 -25.95 2.24 24.89
C GLY A 562 -25.37 3.64 24.71
N ALA A 563 -25.42 4.20 23.50
CA ALA A 563 -25.07 5.60 23.24
C ALA A 563 -26.06 6.51 23.96
N LYS A 564 -25.54 7.51 24.67
CA LYS A 564 -26.31 8.52 25.38
C LYS A 564 -26.23 9.84 24.66
N ALA A 565 -27.39 10.39 24.31
CA ALA A 565 -27.55 11.72 23.76
C ALA A 565 -28.20 12.65 24.79
N VAL A 566 -27.85 13.93 24.73
CA VAL A 566 -28.44 14.99 25.57
C VAL A 566 -29.40 15.77 24.70
N ILE A 567 -30.68 15.86 25.11
CA ILE A 567 -31.68 16.66 24.42
C ILE A 567 -31.30 18.13 24.59
N TRP A 568 -31.23 18.84 23.46
CA TRP A 568 -30.72 20.21 23.42
C TRP A 568 -31.86 21.21 23.19
N PRO A 569 -31.97 22.30 23.98
CA PRO A 569 -33.03 23.28 23.80
C PRO A 569 -32.93 23.99 22.43
N MET A 570 -34.00 23.91 21.64
CA MET A 570 -34.11 24.48 20.28
C MET A 570 -33.68 25.95 20.18
N LYS A 571 -33.98 26.78 21.20
CA LYS A 571 -33.62 28.21 21.24
C LYS A 571 -32.10 28.48 21.18
N MET A 572 -31.27 27.48 21.45
CA MET A 572 -29.80 27.62 21.48
C MET A 572 -29.11 27.27 20.15
N LEU A 573 -29.80 26.65 19.19
CA LEU A 573 -29.26 26.39 17.84
C LEU A 573 -29.41 27.62 16.91
N ASN A 574 -30.42 28.46 17.15
CA ASN A 574 -30.81 29.59 16.29
C ASN A 574 -30.08 30.92 16.57
N LYS A 575 -28.95 30.93 17.31
CA LYS A 575 -28.14 32.15 17.40
C LYS A 575 -27.38 32.35 16.09
N LYS A 576 -28.01 33.08 15.17
CA LYS A 576 -27.35 33.72 14.01
C LYS A 576 -26.30 34.71 14.46
#